data_AF-A0AAF1AJD4-F1
#
_entry.id   AF-A0AAF1AJD4-F1
#
_cell.length_a   1.000
_cell.length_b   1.000
_cell.length_c   1.000
_cell.angle_alpha   90.00
_cell.angle_beta   90.00
_cell.angle_gamma   90.00
#
_symmetry.space_group_name_H-M   'P 1'
#
loop_
_entity.id
_entity.type
_entity.pdbx_description
1 polymer ?
#
loop_
_entity_poly.entity_id
_entity_poly.type
_entity_poly.pdbx_seq_one_letter_code
_entity_poly.pdbx_strand_id
1 'polypeptide(L)'
;MNTSLLSTFLFIHFLAFVPASIISINQESTPFMIMERNLAISAALNEAVQVHHMLSSMDSSSLEVRTQSAWADCLELYEESIQKLNRSMFLTNTMQNNIHVQTLLSSALTDQETCKDGFIDFSLAATYSKLFPLNESSENLCKILGMNKAVMASQTSGLASEEKSEGWLLRNRGLPEWLSESDRRILQEAPPPPDLVVAQDGSGNYRTIGDAVATAAAAQKGGKRFVIYVKRGVYKEYPVIQVENLTLLGDGIEATIVTGNRSVADGATTSNSATFVAQGRGLIVRGMTFENTAGPENHQAVAVRSQSDFSVFYQCSFKGYQDTLYVQKGHQFYRDCDIYGTVDFIFGNAIAVLQNCKIFVRKPMTQQTNVITAQGRTCPDDPTGIVLHECFVTAAPDLKPVQGMFKTFLGRPWKEYSRTVVMKTSLDDLIDPSGWTPWNSSNFYLDTLYYGEFNNTGRGADTLHRVNWPGYHIITNVGEALKFTVGSFLNNIPWLGDTGVPFTPGL
;
A
#
# COMPACT_ATOMS: atom_id res chain seq x y z
N MET A 1 73.65 23.66 25.60
CA MET A 1 73.50 24.53 24.41
C MET A 1 72.75 23.71 23.37
N ASN A 2 71.48 24.02 23.11
CA ASN A 2 71.02 25.04 22.15
C ASN A 2 71.16 24.52 20.70
N THR A 3 70.15 24.44 19.84
CA THR A 3 68.72 24.79 19.98
C THR A 3 67.95 24.09 18.83
N SER A 4 67.13 23.07 19.12
CA SER A 4 66.20 22.49 18.11
C SER A 4 64.90 21.91 18.71
N LEU A 5 64.59 22.26 19.96
CA LEU A 5 63.44 21.73 20.72
C LEU A 5 62.46 22.83 21.19
N LEU A 6 62.50 24.02 20.55
CA LEU A 6 61.67 25.17 20.94
C LEU A 6 60.90 25.86 19.79
N SER A 7 60.83 25.27 18.59
CA SER A 7 59.98 25.79 17.48
C SER A 7 58.76 24.92 17.16
N THR A 8 58.59 23.77 17.82
CA THR A 8 57.48 22.83 17.55
C THR A 8 56.51 22.68 18.74
N PHE A 9 56.65 23.52 19.77
CA PHE A 9 55.78 23.51 20.97
C PHE A 9 55.05 24.85 21.21
N LEU A 10 55.04 25.74 20.22
CA LEU A 10 54.36 27.05 20.27
C LEU A 10 53.39 27.29 19.10
N PHE A 11 52.96 26.21 18.43
CA PHE A 11 51.89 26.21 17.42
C PHE A 11 50.66 25.35 17.82
N ILE A 12 50.62 24.87 19.07
CA ILE A 12 49.53 24.01 19.61
C ILE A 12 48.74 24.71 20.75
N HIS A 13 49.07 25.95 21.11
CA HIS A 13 48.42 26.67 22.24
C HIS A 13 47.98 28.11 21.93
N PHE A 14 47.72 28.45 20.66
CA PHE A 14 47.16 29.77 20.28
C PHE A 14 45.99 29.68 19.28
N LEU A 15 45.13 28.67 19.43
CA LEU A 15 43.76 28.64 18.90
C LEU A 15 42.70 28.23 19.96
N ALA A 16 43.08 28.28 21.24
CA ALA A 16 42.10 28.41 22.31
C ALA A 16 41.76 29.91 22.47
N PHE A 17 40.48 30.23 22.68
CA PHE A 17 39.91 31.60 22.69
C PHE A 17 39.78 32.31 21.33
N VAL A 18 39.11 31.65 20.37
CA VAL A 18 38.12 32.35 19.55
C VAL A 18 36.77 32.24 20.29
N PRO A 19 36.00 33.33 20.51
CA PRO A 19 34.72 33.26 21.21
C PRO A 19 33.70 32.40 20.45
N ALA A 20 32.84 31.70 21.19
CA ALA A 20 31.86 30.74 20.69
C ALA A 20 30.66 31.40 19.98
N SER A 21 30.94 32.13 18.91
CA SER A 21 29.96 32.83 18.09
C SER A 21 30.49 32.95 16.65
N ILE A 22 30.31 31.86 15.89
CA ILE A 22 30.30 31.66 14.42
C ILE A 22 30.69 30.19 14.16
N ILE A 23 29.82 29.26 14.59
CA ILE A 23 29.67 27.94 13.98
C ILE A 23 28.17 27.70 13.87
N SER A 24 27.57 28.33 12.86
CA SER A 24 26.17 28.12 12.45
C SER A 24 26.16 27.50 11.05
N ILE A 25 26.74 26.30 10.93
CA ILE A 25 26.68 25.48 9.74
C ILE A 25 26.28 24.07 10.17
N ASN A 26 25.00 23.75 9.96
CA ASN A 26 24.47 22.47 9.49
C ASN A 26 22.92 22.54 9.42
N GLN A 27 22.41 23.59 8.76
CA GLN A 27 21.36 23.36 7.79
C GLN A 27 22.07 23.29 6.45
N GLU A 28 22.09 22.11 5.84
CA GLU A 28 22.49 22.02 4.45
C GLU A 28 21.57 22.90 3.61
N SER A 29 22.14 23.67 2.69
CA SER A 29 21.32 24.48 1.80
C SER A 29 20.40 23.57 0.98
N THR A 30 19.12 23.91 0.82
CA THR A 30 18.16 23.10 0.07
C THR A 30 18.65 22.63 -1.32
N PRO A 31 19.42 23.42 -2.10
CA PRO A 31 20.04 22.94 -3.33
C PRO A 31 21.01 21.76 -3.17
N PHE A 32 21.73 21.67 -2.04
CA PHE A 32 22.66 20.58 -1.74
C PHE A 32 21.91 19.27 -1.44
N MET A 33 20.91 19.30 -0.55
CA MET A 33 20.07 18.12 -0.27
C MET A 33 19.37 17.59 -1.53
N ILE A 34 18.91 18.49 -2.42
CA ILE A 34 18.33 18.12 -3.72
C ILE A 34 19.38 17.44 -4.62
N MET A 35 20.60 17.98 -4.68
CA MET A 35 21.69 17.41 -5.48
C MET A 35 22.09 16.02 -4.98
N GLU A 36 22.25 15.86 -3.67
CA GLU A 36 22.63 14.60 -3.04
C GLU A 36 21.55 13.53 -3.26
N ARG A 37 20.27 13.87 -3.01
CA ARG A 37 19.13 12.99 -3.29
C ARG A 37 19.10 12.56 -4.74
N ASN A 38 19.30 13.48 -5.69
CA ASN A 38 19.28 13.16 -7.12
C ASN A 38 20.45 12.26 -7.54
N LEU A 39 21.64 12.44 -6.94
CA LEU A 39 22.78 11.55 -7.15
C LEU A 39 22.49 10.14 -6.63
N ALA A 40 21.89 10.02 -5.44
CA ALA A 40 21.51 8.73 -4.86
C ALA A 40 20.41 8.02 -5.66
N ILE A 41 19.39 8.75 -6.15
CA ILE A 41 18.38 8.21 -7.10
C ILE A 41 19.05 7.68 -8.37
N SER A 42 20.00 8.42 -8.94
CA SER A 42 20.75 7.99 -10.12
C SER A 42 21.57 6.72 -9.86
N ALA A 43 22.20 6.59 -8.69
CA ALA A 43 22.91 5.38 -8.30
C ALA A 43 21.96 4.17 -8.19
N ALA A 44 20.82 4.31 -7.49
CA ALA A 44 19.82 3.26 -7.36
C ALA A 44 19.18 2.87 -8.70
N LEU A 45 18.98 3.82 -9.61
CA LEU A 45 18.51 3.55 -10.99
C LEU A 45 19.52 2.71 -11.76
N ASN A 46 20.82 3.04 -11.69
CA ASN A 46 21.87 2.27 -12.35
C ASN A 46 22.00 0.85 -11.77
N GLU A 47 21.87 0.69 -10.45
CA GLU A 47 21.83 -0.62 -9.78
C GLU A 47 20.63 -1.46 -10.25
N ALA A 48 19.42 -0.88 -10.27
CA ALA A 48 18.21 -1.56 -10.74
C ALA A 48 18.33 -1.99 -12.21
N VAL A 49 18.91 -1.15 -13.08
CA VAL A 49 19.21 -1.49 -14.49
C VAL A 49 20.22 -2.63 -14.60
N GLN A 50 21.28 -2.65 -13.77
CA GLN A 50 22.25 -3.74 -13.77
C GLN A 50 21.64 -5.07 -13.32
N VAL A 51 20.81 -5.05 -12.27
CA VAL A 51 20.07 -6.23 -11.83
C VAL A 51 19.12 -6.69 -12.93
N HIS A 52 18.27 -5.84 -13.49
CA HIS A 52 17.35 -6.21 -14.57
C HIS A 52 18.08 -6.78 -15.81
N HIS A 53 19.23 -6.22 -16.19
CA HIS A 53 20.07 -6.77 -17.26
C HIS A 53 20.60 -8.17 -16.93
N MET A 54 21.01 -8.40 -15.68
CA MET A 54 21.40 -9.74 -15.21
C MET A 54 20.20 -10.71 -15.20
N LEU A 55 19.00 -10.25 -14.81
CA LEU A 55 17.79 -11.07 -14.81
C LEU A 55 17.35 -11.48 -16.23
N SER A 56 17.40 -10.54 -17.17
CA SER A 56 17.00 -10.74 -18.57
C SER A 56 17.99 -11.57 -19.39
N SER A 57 19.25 -11.69 -18.96
CA SER A 57 20.30 -12.44 -19.67
C SER A 57 20.56 -13.86 -19.14
N MET A 58 19.95 -14.26 -18.02
CA MET A 58 20.08 -15.61 -17.47
C MET A 58 19.14 -16.61 -18.16
N ASP A 59 19.63 -17.82 -18.45
CA ASP A 59 18.79 -18.92 -18.92
C ASP A 59 17.93 -19.51 -17.78
N SER A 60 16.71 -18.99 -17.65
CA SER A 60 15.73 -19.46 -16.68
C SER A 60 15.11 -20.83 -17.00
N SER A 61 15.35 -21.42 -18.18
CA SER A 61 14.75 -22.71 -18.57
C SER A 61 15.27 -23.91 -17.77
N SER A 62 16.42 -23.74 -17.12
CA SER A 62 17.05 -24.73 -16.24
C SER A 62 16.58 -24.65 -14.77
N LEU A 63 15.77 -23.64 -14.43
CA LEU A 63 15.24 -23.47 -13.08
C LEU A 63 14.08 -24.43 -12.79
N GLU A 64 13.91 -24.78 -11.52
CA GLU A 64 12.70 -25.43 -11.04
C GLU A 64 11.50 -24.45 -11.11
N VAL A 65 10.28 -24.97 -11.31
CA VAL A 65 9.09 -24.18 -11.69
C VAL A 65 8.77 -23.04 -10.72
N ARG A 66 8.84 -23.29 -9.41
CA ARG A 66 8.59 -22.26 -8.39
C ARG A 66 9.69 -21.19 -8.40
N THR A 67 10.94 -21.62 -8.54
CA THR A 67 12.09 -20.73 -8.73
C THR A 67 11.92 -19.86 -10.00
N GLN A 68 11.41 -20.44 -11.08
CA GLN A 68 11.12 -19.73 -12.34
C GLN A 68 9.96 -18.72 -12.17
N SER A 69 8.93 -19.05 -11.39
CA SER A 69 7.84 -18.09 -11.08
C SER A 69 8.35 -16.89 -10.29
N ALA A 70 9.12 -17.12 -9.22
CA ALA A 70 9.69 -16.03 -8.43
C ALA A 70 10.69 -15.17 -9.24
N TRP A 71 11.42 -15.79 -10.16
CA TRP A 71 12.31 -15.10 -11.09
C TRP A 71 11.55 -14.19 -12.08
N ALA A 72 10.44 -14.67 -12.65
CA ALA A 72 9.62 -13.89 -13.57
C ALA A 72 9.04 -12.64 -12.89
N ASP A 73 8.59 -12.77 -11.64
CA ASP A 73 8.11 -11.63 -10.83
C ASP A 73 9.22 -10.59 -10.66
N CYS A 74 10.43 -11.00 -10.28
CA CYS A 74 11.56 -10.09 -10.14
C CYS A 74 11.89 -9.36 -11.45
N LEU A 75 11.77 -10.00 -12.61
CA LEU A 75 12.00 -9.34 -13.90
C LEU A 75 11.01 -8.19 -14.13
N GLU A 76 9.70 -8.43 -13.93
CA GLU A 76 8.67 -7.39 -14.04
C GLU A 76 8.87 -6.28 -12.99
N LEU A 77 9.11 -6.65 -11.73
CA LEU A 77 9.24 -5.73 -10.60
C LEU A 77 10.49 -4.82 -10.70
N TYR A 78 11.60 -5.31 -11.25
CA TYR A 78 12.78 -4.48 -11.50
C TYR A 78 12.58 -3.51 -12.69
N GLU A 79 11.96 -3.94 -13.80
CA GLU A 79 11.56 -3.03 -14.89
C GLU A 79 10.60 -1.93 -14.37
N GLU A 80 9.60 -2.33 -13.58
CA GLU A 80 8.69 -1.42 -12.89
C GLU A 80 9.43 -0.47 -11.93
N SER A 81 10.50 -0.91 -11.26
CA SER A 81 11.31 -0.07 -10.37
C SER A 81 12.13 0.95 -11.16
N ILE A 82 12.75 0.54 -12.26
CA ILE A 82 13.52 1.40 -13.18
C ILE A 82 12.65 2.55 -13.68
N GLN A 83 11.42 2.27 -14.11
CA GLN A 83 10.49 3.29 -14.59
C GLN A 83 10.16 4.34 -13.51
N LYS A 84 9.95 3.91 -12.25
CA LYS A 84 9.65 4.80 -11.12
C LYS A 84 10.84 5.67 -10.72
N LEU A 85 12.03 5.06 -10.64
CA LEU A 85 13.28 5.77 -10.33
C LEU A 85 13.66 6.76 -11.43
N ASN A 86 13.50 6.38 -12.70
CA ASN A 86 13.73 7.29 -13.81
C ASN A 86 12.75 8.47 -13.79
N ARG A 87 11.46 8.21 -13.56
CA ARG A 87 10.42 9.25 -13.41
C ARG A 87 10.70 10.20 -12.26
N SER A 88 11.25 9.73 -11.14
CA SER A 88 11.53 10.58 -9.97
C SER A 88 12.65 11.60 -10.22
N MET A 89 13.59 11.33 -11.13
CA MET A 89 14.64 12.29 -11.51
C MET A 89 14.14 13.50 -12.31
N PHE A 90 13.08 13.34 -13.10
CA PHE A 90 12.60 14.38 -14.03
C PHE A 90 11.56 15.35 -13.43
N LEU A 91 11.15 15.14 -12.18
CA LEU A 91 10.18 15.98 -11.51
C LEU A 91 10.83 17.25 -10.95
N THR A 92 10.19 18.40 -11.13
CA THR A 92 10.68 19.67 -10.56
C THR A 92 10.48 19.68 -9.04
N ASN A 93 11.36 20.34 -8.29
CA ASN A 93 11.38 20.30 -6.81
C ASN A 93 10.28 21.13 -6.13
N THR A 94 9.02 21.04 -6.57
CA THR A 94 7.87 21.58 -5.82
C THR A 94 7.46 20.61 -4.71
N MET A 95 6.79 21.10 -3.67
CA MET A 95 6.30 20.25 -2.57
C MET A 95 5.44 19.09 -3.08
N GLN A 96 4.50 19.35 -3.99
CA GLN A 96 3.62 18.33 -4.58
C GLN A 96 4.41 17.26 -5.35
N ASN A 97 5.42 17.67 -6.10
CA ASN A 97 6.27 16.74 -6.84
C ASN A 97 7.18 15.95 -5.90
N ASN A 98 7.69 16.53 -4.81
CA ASN A 98 8.46 15.80 -3.82
C ASN A 98 7.61 14.75 -3.07
N ILE A 99 6.32 15.00 -2.84
CA ILE A 99 5.35 13.99 -2.35
C ILE A 99 5.19 12.86 -3.38
N HIS A 100 5.08 13.20 -4.67
CA HIS A 100 5.02 12.19 -5.73
C HIS A 100 6.33 11.38 -5.84
N VAL A 101 7.50 12.02 -5.68
CA VAL A 101 8.81 11.35 -5.58
C VAL A 101 8.84 10.38 -4.40
N GLN A 102 8.35 10.78 -3.21
CA GLN A 102 8.25 9.87 -2.04
C GLN A 102 7.43 8.61 -2.38
N THR A 103 6.32 8.79 -3.10
CA THR A 103 5.42 7.70 -3.52
C THR A 103 6.09 6.77 -4.54
N LEU A 104 6.83 7.32 -5.52
CA LEU A 104 7.56 6.56 -6.52
C LEU A 104 8.71 5.75 -5.89
N LEU A 105 9.45 6.34 -4.95
CA LEU A 105 10.52 5.68 -4.21
C LEU A 105 9.99 4.56 -3.30
N SER A 106 8.91 4.83 -2.56
CA SER A 106 8.18 3.85 -1.72
C SER A 106 7.70 2.65 -2.56
N SER A 107 7.17 2.93 -3.74
CA SER A 107 6.70 1.90 -4.67
C SER A 107 7.86 1.07 -5.25
N ALA A 108 9.00 1.68 -5.59
CA ALA A 108 10.20 0.95 -6.04
C ALA A 108 10.83 0.10 -4.92
N LEU A 109 10.85 0.59 -3.68
CA LEU A 109 11.26 -0.20 -2.50
C LEU A 109 10.36 -1.42 -2.32
N THR A 110 9.05 -1.23 -2.45
CA THR A 110 8.06 -2.31 -2.33
C THR A 110 8.20 -3.35 -3.44
N ASP A 111 8.64 -2.94 -4.64
CA ASP A 111 8.87 -3.86 -5.76
C ASP A 111 10.06 -4.79 -5.52
N GLN A 112 11.16 -4.26 -5.00
CA GLN A 112 12.32 -5.07 -4.62
C GLN A 112 11.99 -6.04 -3.47
N GLU A 113 11.26 -5.59 -2.45
CA GLU A 113 10.83 -6.48 -1.36
C GLU A 113 9.80 -7.53 -1.84
N THR A 114 8.88 -7.19 -2.77
CA THR A 114 7.96 -8.19 -3.37
C THR A 114 8.73 -9.25 -4.14
N CYS A 115 9.74 -8.86 -4.92
CA CYS A 115 10.62 -9.78 -5.65
C CYS A 115 11.30 -10.78 -4.70
N LYS A 116 11.88 -10.27 -3.61
CA LYS A 116 12.48 -11.08 -2.54
C LYS A 116 11.48 -11.99 -1.84
N ASP A 117 10.28 -11.50 -1.55
CA ASP A 117 9.23 -12.27 -0.88
C ASP A 117 8.72 -13.43 -1.75
N GLY A 118 8.66 -13.27 -3.09
CA GLY A 118 8.34 -14.37 -4.00
C GLY A 118 9.30 -15.56 -3.93
N PHE A 119 10.57 -15.35 -3.56
CA PHE A 119 11.49 -16.46 -3.23
C PHE A 119 11.24 -17.02 -1.82
N ILE A 120 10.83 -16.18 -0.87
CA ILE A 120 10.55 -16.60 0.52
C ILE A 120 9.29 -17.46 0.59
N ASP A 121 8.25 -17.18 -0.22
CA ASP A 121 7.04 -18.00 -0.39
C ASP A 121 7.37 -19.49 -0.59
N PHE A 122 8.45 -19.78 -1.34
CA PHE A 122 8.90 -21.13 -1.67
C PHE A 122 10.06 -21.63 -0.79
N SER A 123 10.40 -20.91 0.29
CA SER A 123 11.57 -21.19 1.14
C SER A 123 12.93 -21.10 0.43
N LEU A 124 13.02 -20.32 -0.66
CA LEU A 124 14.20 -20.15 -1.52
C LEU A 124 15.04 -18.92 -1.18
N ALA A 125 14.98 -18.41 0.06
CA ALA A 125 15.72 -17.23 0.50
C ALA A 125 17.25 -17.32 0.21
N ALA A 126 17.85 -18.48 0.40
CA ALA A 126 19.27 -18.73 0.09
C ALA A 126 19.59 -18.76 -1.42
N THR A 127 18.59 -18.98 -2.28
CA THR A 127 18.72 -18.86 -3.73
C THR A 127 18.65 -17.39 -4.13
N TYR A 128 17.70 -16.62 -3.55
CA TYR A 128 17.63 -15.17 -3.73
C TYR A 128 18.97 -14.51 -3.38
N SER A 129 19.56 -14.76 -2.21
CA SER A 129 20.85 -14.17 -1.82
C SER A 129 22.03 -14.53 -2.74
N LYS A 130 21.95 -15.61 -3.53
CA LYS A 130 22.96 -15.98 -4.53
C LYS A 130 22.74 -15.28 -5.87
N LEU A 131 21.48 -15.10 -6.26
CA LEU A 131 21.08 -14.44 -7.50
C LEU A 131 21.16 -12.91 -7.40
N PHE A 132 20.96 -12.36 -6.20
CA PHE A 132 20.96 -10.92 -5.91
C PHE A 132 22.05 -10.56 -4.87
N PRO A 133 23.35 -10.68 -5.21
CA PRO A 133 24.44 -10.38 -4.25
C PRO A 133 24.58 -8.88 -3.95
N LEU A 134 24.04 -7.99 -4.79
CA LEU A 134 23.94 -6.54 -4.58
C LEU A 134 22.74 -6.21 -3.66
N ASN A 135 22.63 -6.89 -2.52
CA ASN A 135 21.42 -6.87 -1.68
C ASN A 135 21.25 -5.60 -0.82
N GLU A 136 22.04 -4.55 -1.04
CA GLU A 136 21.91 -3.26 -0.34
C GLU A 136 20.85 -2.33 -0.99
N SER A 137 20.29 -2.70 -2.14
CA SER A 137 19.40 -1.82 -2.92
C SER A 137 18.17 -1.34 -2.13
N SER A 138 17.51 -2.20 -1.33
CA SER A 138 16.34 -1.79 -0.54
C SER A 138 16.73 -0.89 0.66
N GLU A 139 17.90 -1.09 1.28
CA GLU A 139 18.44 -0.16 2.27
C GLU A 139 18.80 1.20 1.65
N ASN A 140 19.35 1.20 0.43
CA ASN A 140 19.70 2.40 -0.30
C ASN A 140 18.44 3.20 -0.71
N LEU A 141 17.38 2.53 -1.16
CA LEU A 141 16.07 3.17 -1.39
C LEU A 141 15.47 3.73 -0.10
N CYS A 142 15.63 3.07 1.05
CA CYS A 142 15.21 3.60 2.33
C CYS A 142 15.98 4.88 2.73
N LYS A 143 17.30 4.92 2.53
CA LYS A 143 18.12 6.14 2.72
C LYS A 143 17.60 7.28 1.82
N ILE A 144 17.30 7.00 0.55
CA ILE A 144 16.78 8.00 -0.41
C ILE A 144 15.39 8.52 -0.02
N LEU A 145 14.51 7.67 0.55
CA LEU A 145 13.23 8.10 1.15
C LEU A 145 13.44 9.12 2.29
N GLY A 146 14.44 8.89 3.15
CA GLY A 146 14.83 9.85 4.19
C GLY A 146 15.35 11.17 3.63
N MET A 147 16.22 11.13 2.61
CA MET A 147 16.74 12.31 1.92
C MET A 147 15.61 13.15 1.28
N ASN A 148 14.67 12.51 0.59
CA ASN A 148 13.54 13.22 -0.02
C ASN A 148 12.59 13.82 1.03
N LYS A 149 12.38 13.13 2.16
CA LYS A 149 11.64 13.66 3.31
C LYS A 149 12.33 14.87 3.96
N ALA A 150 13.67 14.88 4.04
CA ALA A 150 14.45 16.03 4.49
C ALA A 150 14.30 17.24 3.53
N VAL A 151 14.32 17.00 2.21
CA VAL A 151 14.04 18.03 1.19
C VAL A 151 12.63 18.62 1.38
N MET A 152 11.60 17.80 1.61
CA MET A 152 10.24 18.28 1.89
C MET A 152 10.19 19.13 3.17
N ALA A 153 10.82 18.67 4.26
CA ALA A 153 10.86 19.39 5.53
C ALA A 153 11.54 20.77 5.40
N SER A 154 12.63 20.88 4.63
CA SER A 154 13.31 22.15 4.41
C SER A 154 12.49 23.15 3.58
N GLN A 155 11.59 22.66 2.71
CA GLN A 155 10.66 23.51 1.98
C GLN A 155 9.56 24.08 2.88
N THR A 156 9.10 23.32 3.88
CA THR A 156 8.13 23.81 4.87
C THR A 156 8.71 24.78 5.89
N SER A 157 9.99 24.64 6.26
CA SER A 157 10.62 25.47 7.31
C SER A 157 10.83 26.94 6.93
N GLY A 158 10.72 27.28 5.64
CA GLY A 158 10.70 28.67 5.14
C GLY A 158 9.36 29.39 5.27
N LEU A 159 8.29 28.67 5.66
CA LEU A 159 6.91 29.17 5.75
C LEU A 159 6.39 29.11 7.20
N ALA A 160 7.17 29.62 8.14
CA ALA A 160 6.74 29.80 9.53
C ALA A 160 5.73 30.97 9.65
N SER A 161 4.50 30.78 9.18
CA SER A 161 3.37 31.70 9.39
C SER A 161 2.09 30.94 9.76
N GLU A 162 1.74 31.01 11.04
CA GLU A 162 0.49 30.58 11.69
C GLU A 162 -0.46 29.68 10.86
N GLU A 163 -0.32 28.36 10.97
CA GLU A 163 -1.36 27.44 10.49
C GLU A 163 -2.65 27.60 11.31
N LYS A 164 -3.55 28.47 10.84
CA LYS A 164 -4.98 28.41 11.20
C LYS A 164 -5.67 27.30 10.41
N SER A 165 -5.27 26.05 10.68
CA SER A 165 -5.82 24.84 10.07
C SER A 165 -7.27 24.53 10.48
N GLU A 166 -7.85 25.28 11.43
CA GLU A 166 -9.27 25.18 11.82
C GLU A 166 -10.25 25.87 10.83
N GLY A 167 -9.76 26.67 9.88
CA GLY A 167 -10.59 27.58 9.07
C GLY A 167 -11.44 26.94 7.96
N TRP A 168 -11.07 25.76 7.44
CA TRP A 168 -11.71 25.15 6.26
C TRP A 168 -12.68 23.99 6.56
N LEU A 169 -12.69 23.46 7.79
CA LEU A 169 -13.44 22.24 8.14
C LEU A 169 -14.81 22.49 8.80
N LEU A 170 -15.21 23.75 9.02
CA LEU A 170 -16.39 24.11 9.82
C LEU A 170 -17.45 24.99 9.13
N ARG A 171 -17.46 25.07 7.78
CA ARG A 171 -18.53 25.76 7.01
C ARG A 171 -19.13 24.89 5.90
N ASN A 172 -20.11 24.06 6.27
CA ASN A 172 -21.51 24.15 5.81
C ASN A 172 -22.29 22.87 6.14
N ARG A 173 -23.42 23.01 6.87
CA ARG A 173 -24.47 21.98 6.90
C ARG A 173 -25.36 22.12 5.65
N GLY A 174 -24.77 21.89 4.50
CA GLY A 174 -25.40 21.94 3.17
C GLY A 174 -24.41 21.41 2.14
N LEU A 175 -24.92 20.70 1.13
CA LEU A 175 -24.08 20.08 0.08
C LEU A 175 -23.16 21.14 -0.56
N PRO A 176 -21.83 20.89 -0.68
CA PRO A 176 -20.91 21.95 -1.07
C PRO A 176 -21.11 22.48 -2.50
N GLU A 177 -20.77 23.76 -2.69
CA GLU A 177 -20.77 24.43 -3.99
C GLU A 177 -19.63 23.96 -4.91
N TRP A 178 -18.66 23.19 -4.41
CA TRP A 178 -17.57 22.62 -5.21
C TRP A 178 -17.92 21.33 -5.96
N LEU A 179 -19.08 20.71 -5.70
CA LEU A 179 -19.56 19.60 -6.53
C LEU A 179 -19.99 20.12 -7.91
N SER A 180 -19.40 19.59 -8.98
CA SER A 180 -19.89 19.86 -10.33
C SER A 180 -21.26 19.22 -10.55
N GLU A 181 -22.03 19.71 -11.54
CA GLU A 181 -23.30 19.07 -11.91
C GLU A 181 -23.10 17.61 -12.36
N SER A 182 -21.95 17.30 -12.95
CA SER A 182 -21.51 15.92 -13.27
C SER A 182 -21.43 15.03 -12.03
N ASP A 183 -20.83 15.52 -10.94
CA ASP A 183 -20.63 14.73 -9.71
C ASP A 183 -21.96 14.56 -8.96
N ARG A 184 -22.81 15.60 -8.95
CA ARG A 184 -24.19 15.50 -8.46
C ARG A 184 -24.98 14.45 -9.23
N ARG A 185 -24.78 14.36 -10.55
CA ARG A 185 -25.45 13.36 -11.39
C ARG A 185 -24.90 11.94 -11.19
N ILE A 186 -23.63 11.74 -10.87
CA ILE A 186 -23.08 10.41 -10.51
C ILE A 186 -23.60 9.92 -9.14
N LEU A 187 -23.89 10.85 -8.23
CA LEU A 187 -24.47 10.55 -6.91
C LEU A 187 -26.01 10.39 -6.93
N GLN A 188 -26.70 10.75 -8.01
CA GLN A 188 -28.18 10.77 -8.07
C GLN A 188 -28.81 10.08 -9.29
N GLU A 189 -28.07 9.83 -10.38
CA GLU A 189 -28.57 9.19 -11.60
C GLU A 189 -27.59 8.15 -12.19
N ALA A 190 -28.00 7.49 -13.27
CA ALA A 190 -27.31 6.35 -13.87
C ALA A 190 -25.84 6.64 -14.24
N PRO A 191 -24.96 5.62 -14.18
CA PRO A 191 -23.55 5.77 -14.59
C PRO A 191 -23.43 6.28 -16.03
N PRO A 192 -22.33 6.97 -16.37
CA PRO A 192 -22.10 7.46 -17.73
C PRO A 192 -22.17 6.31 -18.74
N PRO A 193 -22.63 6.57 -19.98
CA PRO A 193 -22.70 5.53 -21.00
C PRO A 193 -21.32 4.91 -21.20
N PRO A 194 -21.19 3.57 -21.10
CA PRO A 194 -19.89 2.91 -21.14
C PRO A 194 -19.26 2.99 -22.53
N ASP A 195 -17.94 3.15 -22.58
CA ASP A 195 -17.18 3.08 -23.83
C ASP A 195 -17.15 1.63 -24.37
N LEU A 196 -17.15 0.62 -23.49
CA LEU A 196 -17.28 -0.81 -23.83
C LEU A 196 -18.20 -1.57 -22.85
N VAL A 197 -18.89 -2.58 -23.37
CA VAL A 197 -19.72 -3.52 -22.58
C VAL A 197 -19.13 -4.93 -22.66
N VAL A 198 -18.96 -5.58 -21.51
CA VAL A 198 -18.62 -6.99 -21.37
C VAL A 198 -19.86 -7.77 -20.95
N ALA A 199 -20.19 -8.83 -21.69
CA ALA A 199 -21.33 -9.69 -21.38
C ALA A 199 -21.14 -11.12 -21.92
N GLN A 200 -21.18 -12.12 -21.04
CA GLN A 200 -21.00 -13.53 -21.39
C GLN A 200 -22.10 -14.08 -22.32
N ASP A 201 -23.31 -13.50 -22.26
CA ASP A 201 -24.46 -13.85 -23.12
C ASP A 201 -24.32 -13.36 -24.57
N GLY A 202 -23.28 -12.57 -24.89
CA GLY A 202 -23.06 -11.98 -26.21
C GLY A 202 -23.83 -10.70 -26.49
N SER A 203 -24.48 -10.09 -25.48
CA SER A 203 -25.20 -8.81 -25.59
C SER A 203 -24.32 -7.58 -25.35
N GLY A 204 -22.99 -7.74 -25.43
CA GLY A 204 -21.97 -6.71 -25.26
C GLY A 204 -20.91 -6.76 -26.38
N ASN A 205 -19.91 -5.89 -26.31
CA ASN A 205 -18.80 -5.84 -27.24
C ASN A 205 -17.85 -7.04 -27.08
N TYR A 206 -17.63 -7.49 -25.84
CA TYR A 206 -16.71 -8.57 -25.48
C TYR A 206 -17.36 -9.56 -24.51
N ARG A 207 -16.81 -10.78 -24.42
CA ARG A 207 -17.26 -11.82 -23.47
C ARG A 207 -16.40 -11.94 -22.22
N THR A 208 -15.19 -11.38 -22.26
CA THR A 208 -14.19 -11.37 -21.18
C THR A 208 -13.82 -9.93 -20.84
N ILE A 209 -13.40 -9.70 -19.60
CA ILE A 209 -12.85 -8.41 -19.16
C ILE A 209 -11.50 -8.18 -19.85
N GLY A 210 -10.67 -9.23 -19.97
CA GLY A 210 -9.35 -9.14 -20.61
C GLY A 210 -9.36 -8.53 -22.02
N ASP A 211 -10.25 -9.00 -22.92
CA ASP A 211 -10.32 -8.49 -24.30
C ASP A 211 -10.77 -7.02 -24.36
N ALA A 212 -11.68 -6.62 -23.46
CA ALA A 212 -12.14 -5.24 -23.37
C ALA A 212 -11.05 -4.31 -22.84
N VAL A 213 -10.23 -4.77 -21.88
CA VAL A 213 -9.07 -4.03 -21.34
C VAL A 213 -7.97 -3.90 -22.39
N ALA A 214 -7.67 -4.95 -23.14
CA ALA A 214 -6.72 -4.89 -24.26
C ALA A 214 -7.17 -3.88 -25.34
N THR A 215 -8.49 -3.82 -25.60
CA THR A 215 -9.08 -2.83 -26.52
C THR A 215 -9.00 -1.42 -25.96
N ALA A 216 -9.29 -1.22 -24.67
CA ALA A 216 -9.16 0.07 -24.00
C ALA A 216 -7.71 0.59 -24.06
N ALA A 217 -6.72 -0.28 -23.84
CA ALA A 217 -5.30 0.04 -23.97
C ALA A 217 -4.93 0.56 -25.37
N ALA A 218 -5.46 -0.07 -26.43
CA ALA A 218 -5.22 0.37 -27.81
C ALA A 218 -6.00 1.64 -28.20
N ALA A 219 -7.15 1.89 -27.56
CA ALA A 219 -8.01 3.04 -27.85
C ALA A 219 -7.59 4.32 -27.10
N GLN A 220 -6.90 4.21 -25.96
CA GLN A 220 -6.66 5.34 -25.07
C GLN A 220 -5.73 6.39 -25.69
N LYS A 221 -6.23 7.63 -25.78
CA LYS A 221 -5.47 8.82 -26.22
C LYS A 221 -5.74 9.97 -25.27
N GLY A 222 -4.67 10.60 -24.76
CA GLY A 222 -4.76 11.86 -24.02
C GLY A 222 -5.34 11.77 -22.59
N GLY A 223 -5.21 10.62 -21.91
CA GLY A 223 -5.50 10.50 -20.47
C GLY A 223 -6.97 10.57 -20.04
N LYS A 224 -7.93 10.64 -20.98
CA LYS A 224 -9.37 10.58 -20.67
C LYS A 224 -9.71 9.28 -19.94
N ARG A 225 -10.59 9.37 -18.92
CA ARG A 225 -11.20 8.22 -18.25
C ARG A 225 -12.01 7.38 -19.24
N PHE A 226 -11.77 6.06 -19.22
CA PHE A 226 -12.40 5.06 -20.09
C PHE A 226 -13.27 4.13 -19.24
N VAL A 227 -14.49 3.83 -19.68
CA VAL A 227 -15.50 3.10 -18.87
C VAL A 227 -15.86 1.77 -19.53
N ILE A 228 -15.60 0.68 -18.82
CA ILE A 228 -16.05 -0.67 -19.18
C ILE A 228 -17.17 -1.08 -18.21
N TYR A 229 -18.35 -1.36 -18.76
CA TYR A 229 -19.48 -1.94 -18.01
C TYR A 229 -19.48 -3.46 -18.16
N VAL A 230 -19.36 -4.17 -17.05
CA VAL A 230 -19.29 -5.63 -16.97
C VAL A 230 -20.62 -6.14 -16.43
N LYS A 231 -21.49 -6.63 -17.33
CA LYS A 231 -22.79 -7.19 -16.94
C LYS A 231 -22.63 -8.37 -16.00
N ARG A 232 -23.72 -8.74 -15.32
CA ARG A 232 -23.80 -9.97 -14.51
C ARG A 232 -23.20 -11.18 -15.22
N GLY A 233 -22.57 -12.04 -14.43
CA GLY A 233 -21.85 -13.21 -14.92
C GLY A 233 -20.80 -13.67 -13.93
N VAL A 234 -20.30 -14.88 -14.14
CA VAL A 234 -19.19 -15.46 -13.38
C VAL A 234 -18.00 -15.58 -14.34
N TYR A 235 -17.10 -14.62 -14.22
CA TYR A 235 -15.94 -14.41 -15.08
C TYR A 235 -14.75 -15.18 -14.52
N LYS A 236 -14.53 -16.40 -15.01
CA LYS A 236 -13.37 -17.22 -14.65
C LYS A 236 -12.17 -16.84 -15.50
N GLU A 237 -11.52 -15.73 -15.13
CA GLU A 237 -10.37 -15.14 -15.81
C GLU A 237 -9.41 -14.48 -14.81
N TYR A 238 -8.18 -14.18 -15.25
CA TYR A 238 -7.13 -13.53 -14.45
C TYR A 238 -6.75 -12.17 -15.07
N PRO A 239 -7.64 -11.17 -15.07
CA PRO A 239 -7.41 -9.91 -15.76
C PRO A 239 -6.37 -9.06 -15.03
N VAL A 240 -5.39 -8.59 -15.80
CA VAL A 240 -4.49 -7.50 -15.42
C VAL A 240 -5.06 -6.21 -16.00
N ILE A 241 -5.14 -5.16 -15.17
CA ILE A 241 -5.68 -3.86 -15.53
C ILE A 241 -4.55 -2.84 -15.54
N GLN A 242 -3.81 -2.77 -16.64
CA GLN A 242 -2.67 -1.86 -16.85
C GLN A 242 -3.06 -0.48 -17.42
N VAL A 243 -4.32 -0.30 -17.83
CA VAL A 243 -4.82 0.93 -18.46
C VAL A 243 -5.03 2.04 -17.42
N GLU A 244 -4.40 3.20 -17.60
CA GLU A 244 -4.60 4.36 -16.71
C GLU A 244 -6.03 4.90 -16.81
N ASN A 245 -6.54 5.50 -15.74
CA ASN A 245 -7.87 6.11 -15.65
C ASN A 245 -9.01 5.19 -16.15
N LEU A 246 -8.89 3.88 -16.02
CA LEU A 246 -9.96 2.94 -16.33
C LEU A 246 -11.05 2.96 -15.25
N THR A 247 -12.28 2.69 -15.63
CA THR A 247 -13.42 2.48 -14.72
C THR A 247 -14.10 1.16 -15.07
N LEU A 248 -14.16 0.23 -14.12
CA LEU A 248 -14.93 -1.00 -14.22
C LEU A 248 -16.23 -0.87 -13.41
N LEU A 249 -17.37 -1.07 -14.07
CA LEU A 249 -18.69 -1.01 -13.43
C LEU A 249 -19.39 -2.35 -13.54
N GLY A 250 -19.75 -2.98 -12.43
CA GLY A 250 -20.53 -4.22 -12.39
C GLY A 250 -22.04 -4.00 -12.20
N ASP A 251 -22.82 -5.09 -12.34
CA ASP A 251 -24.26 -5.12 -12.01
C ASP A 251 -24.53 -5.17 -10.48
N GLY A 252 -23.49 -5.20 -9.65
CA GLY A 252 -23.56 -5.38 -8.20
C GLY A 252 -22.77 -6.60 -7.72
N ILE A 253 -22.38 -6.60 -6.44
CA ILE A 253 -21.49 -7.62 -5.85
C ILE A 253 -22.04 -9.06 -5.94
N GLU A 254 -23.36 -9.23 -5.92
CA GLU A 254 -24.01 -10.55 -6.06
C GLU A 254 -24.33 -10.92 -7.53
N ALA A 255 -23.94 -10.08 -8.49
CA ALA A 255 -24.29 -10.22 -9.91
C ALA A 255 -23.07 -10.35 -10.82
N THR A 256 -22.03 -9.52 -10.63
CA THR A 256 -20.79 -9.54 -11.42
C THR A 256 -19.64 -10.05 -10.56
N ILE A 257 -19.18 -11.29 -10.83
CA ILE A 257 -18.18 -12.00 -10.04
C ILE A 257 -16.99 -12.36 -10.93
N VAL A 258 -15.77 -11.99 -10.54
CA VAL A 258 -14.51 -12.47 -11.15
C VAL A 258 -13.91 -13.53 -10.21
N THR A 259 -13.63 -14.72 -10.72
CA THR A 259 -13.30 -15.90 -9.90
C THR A 259 -12.05 -16.62 -10.39
N GLY A 260 -11.14 -16.92 -9.47
CA GLY A 260 -9.89 -17.64 -9.70
C GLY A 260 -9.60 -18.62 -8.58
N ASN A 261 -8.48 -19.34 -8.68
CA ASN A 261 -8.12 -20.41 -7.75
C ASN A 261 -6.60 -20.72 -7.69
N ARG A 262 -5.74 -19.77 -8.09
CA ARG A 262 -4.27 -19.90 -7.95
C ARG A 262 -3.85 -19.64 -6.51
N SER A 263 -2.76 -20.26 -6.07
CA SER A 263 -2.19 -20.13 -4.73
C SER A 263 -0.69 -20.46 -4.72
N VAL A 264 -0.08 -20.39 -3.53
CA VAL A 264 1.31 -20.84 -3.34
C VAL A 264 1.44 -22.37 -3.38
N ALA A 265 0.40 -23.12 -3.01
CA ALA A 265 0.44 -24.59 -3.02
C ALA A 265 0.61 -25.15 -4.44
N ASP A 266 -0.14 -24.64 -5.43
CA ASP A 266 -0.04 -24.99 -6.85
C ASP A 266 1.12 -24.32 -7.60
N GLY A 267 1.94 -23.52 -6.90
CA GLY A 267 3.25 -23.06 -7.39
C GLY A 267 3.28 -21.68 -8.04
N ALA A 268 2.22 -20.87 -7.90
CA ALA A 268 2.34 -19.43 -8.11
C ALA A 268 3.00 -18.77 -6.90
N THR A 269 3.63 -17.60 -7.06
CA THR A 269 3.98 -16.75 -5.91
C THR A 269 2.70 -16.18 -5.28
N THR A 270 2.79 -15.66 -4.06
CA THR A 270 1.69 -14.90 -3.44
C THR A 270 1.24 -13.76 -4.37
N SER A 271 2.17 -13.06 -5.02
CA SER A 271 1.89 -11.99 -6.00
C SER A 271 1.10 -12.47 -7.23
N ASN A 272 1.47 -13.61 -7.82
CA ASN A 272 0.82 -14.16 -9.03
C ASN A 272 -0.38 -15.07 -8.76
N SER A 273 -0.66 -15.38 -7.49
CA SER A 273 -1.91 -16.04 -7.08
C SER A 273 -3.14 -15.15 -7.30
N ALA A 274 -2.94 -13.84 -7.49
CA ALA A 274 -3.99 -12.83 -7.65
C ALA A 274 -4.97 -13.17 -8.78
N THR A 275 -6.26 -13.27 -8.42
CA THR A 275 -7.36 -13.44 -9.40
C THR A 275 -7.56 -12.17 -10.24
N PHE A 276 -7.38 -10.98 -9.66
CA PHE A 276 -7.48 -9.70 -10.38
C PHE A 276 -6.31 -8.79 -9.98
N VAL A 277 -5.66 -8.15 -10.97
CA VAL A 277 -4.51 -7.26 -10.75
C VAL A 277 -4.83 -5.85 -11.21
N ALA A 278 -4.82 -4.90 -10.29
CA ALA A 278 -4.93 -3.46 -10.58
C ALA A 278 -3.53 -2.83 -10.68
N GLN A 279 -3.17 -2.27 -11.85
CA GLN A 279 -1.82 -1.73 -12.12
C GLN A 279 -1.86 -0.32 -12.71
N GLY A 280 -2.75 -0.06 -13.66
CA GLY A 280 -2.95 1.25 -14.28
C GLY A 280 -3.42 2.29 -13.27
N ARG A 281 -2.71 3.42 -13.20
CA ARG A 281 -2.97 4.56 -12.30
C ARG A 281 -4.42 5.05 -12.41
N GLY A 282 -5.04 5.43 -11.29
CA GLY A 282 -6.37 6.06 -11.33
C GLY A 282 -7.54 5.10 -11.64
N LEU A 283 -7.35 3.79 -11.42
CA LEU A 283 -8.39 2.78 -11.60
C LEU A 283 -9.56 3.02 -10.65
N ILE A 284 -10.79 3.00 -11.16
CA ILE A 284 -12.01 2.92 -10.35
C ILE A 284 -12.69 1.58 -10.63
N VAL A 285 -13.12 0.89 -9.57
CA VAL A 285 -13.94 -0.32 -9.66
C VAL A 285 -15.18 -0.14 -8.80
N ARG A 286 -16.37 -0.44 -9.34
CA ARG A 286 -17.62 -0.36 -8.60
C ARG A 286 -18.52 -1.57 -8.82
N GLY A 287 -19.12 -2.10 -7.74
CA GLY A 287 -20.22 -3.06 -7.85
C GLY A 287 -19.81 -4.44 -8.37
N MET A 288 -18.63 -4.93 -8.01
CA MET A 288 -18.09 -6.22 -8.45
C MET A 288 -17.57 -7.04 -7.27
N THR A 289 -17.67 -8.37 -7.37
CA THR A 289 -16.98 -9.31 -6.48
C THR A 289 -15.74 -9.86 -7.15
N PHE A 290 -14.66 -9.98 -6.39
CA PHE A 290 -13.43 -10.68 -6.75
C PHE A 290 -13.20 -11.79 -5.74
N GLU A 291 -13.02 -13.02 -6.21
CA GLU A 291 -12.86 -14.17 -5.32
C GLU A 291 -11.71 -15.09 -5.73
N ASN A 292 -10.97 -15.57 -4.74
CA ASN A 292 -10.05 -16.69 -4.91
C ASN A 292 -10.60 -17.90 -4.15
N THR A 293 -10.88 -18.96 -4.90
CA THR A 293 -11.57 -20.17 -4.46
C THR A 293 -10.62 -21.33 -4.12
N ALA A 294 -9.31 -21.08 -4.03
CA ALA A 294 -8.31 -22.10 -3.69
C ALA A 294 -8.56 -22.79 -2.34
N GLY A 295 -9.17 -22.10 -1.36
CA GLY A 295 -9.44 -22.65 -0.03
C GLY A 295 -8.25 -22.53 0.94
N PRO A 296 -8.51 -22.65 2.26
CA PRO A 296 -7.50 -22.39 3.28
C PRO A 296 -6.37 -23.45 3.33
N GLU A 297 -6.63 -24.66 2.81
CA GLU A 297 -5.64 -25.74 2.68
C GLU A 297 -4.54 -25.47 1.63
N ASN A 298 -4.76 -24.50 0.74
CA ASN A 298 -3.83 -24.13 -0.33
C ASN A 298 -2.96 -22.90 0.04
N HIS A 299 -3.03 -22.44 1.29
CA HIS A 299 -2.26 -21.31 1.83
C HIS A 299 -2.55 -19.99 1.10
N GLN A 300 -1.53 -19.16 0.81
CA GLN A 300 -1.69 -17.83 0.22
C GLN A 300 -2.40 -17.89 -1.13
N ALA A 301 -3.54 -17.20 -1.25
CA ALA A 301 -4.39 -17.23 -2.44
C ALA A 301 -5.13 -15.89 -2.63
N VAL A 302 -4.49 -14.97 -3.34
CA VAL A 302 -4.94 -13.58 -3.47
C VAL A 302 -6.19 -13.46 -4.37
N ALA A 303 -7.22 -12.75 -3.90
CA ALA A 303 -8.37 -12.37 -4.72
C ALA A 303 -8.08 -11.12 -5.55
N VAL A 304 -7.54 -10.07 -4.90
CA VAL A 304 -7.13 -8.83 -5.56
C VAL A 304 -5.73 -8.41 -5.12
N ARG A 305 -4.85 -8.15 -6.10
CA ARG A 305 -3.60 -7.42 -5.91
C ARG A 305 -3.75 -6.04 -6.51
N SER A 306 -3.64 -5.00 -5.69
CA SER A 306 -3.60 -3.62 -6.17
C SER A 306 -2.21 -3.04 -6.02
N GLN A 307 -1.64 -2.66 -7.15
CA GLN A 307 -0.47 -1.82 -7.32
C GLN A 307 -0.77 -0.49 -8.03
N SER A 308 -2.05 -0.22 -8.30
CA SER A 308 -2.51 1.01 -8.94
C SER A 308 -2.46 2.19 -7.97
N ASP A 309 -1.59 3.16 -8.26
CA ASP A 309 -1.56 4.44 -7.57
C ASP A 309 -2.84 5.25 -7.87
N PHE A 310 -3.49 5.74 -6.82
CA PHE A 310 -4.80 6.38 -6.86
C PHE A 310 -5.94 5.46 -7.31
N SER A 311 -5.93 4.19 -6.85
CA SER A 311 -7.04 3.25 -7.07
C SER A 311 -8.19 3.45 -6.09
N VAL A 312 -9.42 3.29 -6.59
CA VAL A 312 -10.65 3.31 -5.79
C VAL A 312 -11.50 2.07 -6.05
N PHE A 313 -11.88 1.38 -4.97
CA PHE A 313 -12.87 0.31 -4.99
C PHE A 313 -14.08 0.74 -4.17
N TYR A 314 -15.26 0.81 -4.79
CA TYR A 314 -16.49 1.30 -4.17
C TYR A 314 -17.62 0.28 -4.30
N GLN A 315 -18.23 -0.14 -3.18
CA GLN A 315 -19.29 -1.17 -3.18
C GLN A 315 -18.80 -2.46 -3.87
N CYS A 316 -17.58 -2.90 -3.56
CA CYS A 316 -16.97 -4.14 -4.07
C CYS A 316 -16.92 -5.22 -2.98
N SER A 317 -16.75 -6.48 -3.36
CA SER A 317 -16.45 -7.55 -2.40
C SER A 317 -15.19 -8.32 -2.77
N PHE A 318 -14.42 -8.70 -1.75
CA PHE A 318 -13.16 -9.42 -1.86
C PHE A 318 -13.29 -10.70 -1.02
N LYS A 319 -13.29 -11.87 -1.66
CA LYS A 319 -13.60 -13.15 -1.01
C LYS A 319 -12.44 -14.13 -1.14
N GLY A 320 -11.88 -14.55 -0.02
CA GLY A 320 -10.82 -15.57 0.00
C GLY A 320 -10.70 -16.24 1.37
N TYR A 321 -9.48 -16.66 1.69
CA TYR A 321 -9.07 -17.18 2.98
C TYR A 321 -7.79 -16.47 3.42
N GLN A 322 -6.62 -17.10 3.25
CA GLN A 322 -5.33 -16.49 3.51
C GLN A 322 -4.98 -15.49 2.38
N ASP A 323 -4.44 -14.32 2.76
CA ASP A 323 -3.90 -13.31 1.84
C ASP A 323 -4.92 -12.76 0.82
N THR A 324 -6.18 -12.57 1.22
CA THR A 324 -7.28 -12.23 0.28
C THR A 324 -7.07 -10.92 -0.50
N LEU A 325 -6.72 -9.82 0.18
CA LEU A 325 -6.56 -8.49 -0.41
C LEU A 325 -5.13 -7.99 -0.22
N TYR A 326 -4.37 -8.02 -1.31
CA TYR A 326 -2.99 -7.53 -1.36
C TYR A 326 -2.98 -6.04 -1.76
N VAL A 327 -2.97 -5.16 -0.76
CA VAL A 327 -2.76 -3.72 -0.92
C VAL A 327 -1.26 -3.45 -1.13
N GLN A 328 -0.74 -3.87 -2.28
CA GLN A 328 0.70 -3.97 -2.55
C GLN A 328 1.43 -2.63 -2.39
N LYS A 329 1.11 -1.61 -3.21
CA LYS A 329 1.81 -0.31 -3.24
C LYS A 329 0.91 0.83 -3.78
N GLY A 330 1.36 2.07 -3.63
CA GLY A 330 0.64 3.28 -4.10
C GLY A 330 -0.53 3.71 -3.19
N HIS A 331 -1.23 4.78 -3.58
CA HIS A 331 -2.42 5.26 -2.85
C HIS A 331 -3.67 4.46 -3.21
N GLN A 332 -4.41 3.98 -2.21
CA GLN A 332 -5.57 3.13 -2.41
C GLN A 332 -6.72 3.49 -1.46
N PHE A 333 -7.94 3.57 -2.00
CA PHE A 333 -9.15 3.84 -1.23
C PHE A 333 -10.21 2.75 -1.45
N TYR A 334 -10.70 2.19 -0.36
CA TYR A 334 -11.77 1.18 -0.38
C TYR A 334 -12.96 1.74 0.40
N ARG A 335 -14.14 1.81 -0.22
CA ARG A 335 -15.34 2.43 0.35
C ARG A 335 -16.54 1.51 0.25
N ASP A 336 -17.25 1.32 1.37
CA ASP A 336 -18.48 0.51 1.45
C ASP A 336 -18.28 -0.93 0.91
N CYS A 337 -17.07 -1.49 1.08
CA CYS A 337 -16.70 -2.81 0.57
C CYS A 337 -16.87 -3.92 1.62
N ASP A 338 -17.10 -5.15 1.15
CA ASP A 338 -17.17 -6.35 1.99
C ASP A 338 -15.93 -7.25 1.77
N ILE A 339 -15.04 -7.35 2.77
CA ILE A 339 -13.79 -8.12 2.72
C ILE A 339 -13.93 -9.39 3.59
N TYR A 340 -13.61 -10.57 3.03
CA TYR A 340 -13.70 -11.86 3.72
C TYR A 340 -12.37 -12.61 3.68
N GLY A 341 -11.85 -13.06 4.83
CA GLY A 341 -10.65 -13.89 4.88
C GLY A 341 -10.32 -14.46 6.27
N THR A 342 -9.13 -15.05 6.42
CA THR A 342 -8.68 -15.74 7.63
C THR A 342 -7.34 -15.22 8.15
N VAL A 343 -6.25 -15.59 7.50
CA VAL A 343 -4.87 -15.24 7.86
C VAL A 343 -4.40 -14.11 6.96
N ASP A 344 -3.84 -13.05 7.55
CA ASP A 344 -3.19 -11.92 6.87
C ASP A 344 -4.01 -11.32 5.70
N PHE A 345 -5.34 -11.34 5.82
CA PHE A 345 -6.19 -11.22 4.63
C PHE A 345 -6.34 -9.79 4.08
N ILE A 346 -5.75 -8.79 4.76
CA ILE A 346 -5.51 -7.44 4.25
C ILE A 346 -4.02 -7.12 4.49
N PHE A 347 -3.17 -7.28 3.48
CA PHE A 347 -1.72 -7.20 3.64
C PHE A 347 -1.05 -6.39 2.53
N GLY A 348 0.20 -5.99 2.75
CA GLY A 348 0.98 -5.22 1.77
C GLY A 348 1.57 -3.93 2.32
N ASN A 349 2.08 -3.09 1.42
CA ASN A 349 2.80 -1.85 1.73
C ASN A 349 2.25 -0.64 0.94
N ALA A 350 0.95 -0.60 0.67
CA ALA A 350 0.29 0.58 0.13
C ALA A 350 0.10 1.70 1.18
N ILE A 351 -0.30 2.87 0.69
CA ILE A 351 -0.94 3.92 1.49
C ILE A 351 -2.45 3.67 1.35
N ALA A 352 -2.99 2.79 2.20
CA ALA A 352 -4.34 2.24 2.03
C ALA A 352 -5.29 2.71 3.14
N VAL A 353 -6.43 3.28 2.75
CA VAL A 353 -7.56 3.57 3.67
C VAL A 353 -8.76 2.75 3.26
N LEU A 354 -9.25 1.91 4.17
CA LEU A 354 -10.53 1.22 4.07
C LEU A 354 -11.53 1.98 4.93
N GLN A 355 -12.58 2.54 4.33
CA GLN A 355 -13.57 3.37 5.01
C GLN A 355 -14.98 2.81 4.90
N ASN A 356 -15.67 2.70 6.04
CA ASN A 356 -17.04 2.15 6.13
C ASN A 356 -17.18 0.75 5.49
N CYS A 357 -16.12 -0.04 5.53
CA CYS A 357 -16.08 -1.40 5.00
C CYS A 357 -16.56 -2.42 6.06
N LYS A 358 -17.15 -3.53 5.62
CA LYS A 358 -17.43 -4.69 6.46
C LYS A 358 -16.29 -5.70 6.30
N ILE A 359 -15.75 -6.15 7.43
CA ILE A 359 -14.62 -7.06 7.51
C ILE A 359 -15.12 -8.33 8.19
N PHE A 360 -15.25 -9.38 7.39
CA PHE A 360 -15.85 -10.65 7.76
C PHE A 360 -14.76 -11.71 7.97
N VAL A 361 -14.46 -11.97 9.23
CA VAL A 361 -13.45 -12.97 9.58
C VAL A 361 -14.05 -14.36 9.46
N ARG A 362 -13.45 -15.20 8.62
CA ARG A 362 -13.94 -16.55 8.30
C ARG A 362 -13.38 -17.61 9.24
N LYS A 363 -13.93 -18.82 9.13
CA LYS A 363 -13.40 -20.01 9.80
C LYS A 363 -12.07 -20.45 9.14
N PRO A 364 -10.94 -20.49 9.89
CA PRO A 364 -9.67 -20.97 9.37
C PRO A 364 -9.54 -22.50 9.51
N MET A 365 -8.38 -23.05 9.16
CA MET A 365 -8.05 -24.43 9.48
C MET A 365 -7.95 -24.63 11.00
N THR A 366 -8.07 -25.89 11.44
CA THR A 366 -7.81 -26.25 12.85
C THR A 366 -6.38 -25.87 13.23
N GLN A 367 -6.18 -25.30 14.44
CA GLN A 367 -4.91 -24.75 14.95
C GLN A 367 -4.39 -23.45 14.29
N GLN A 368 -5.01 -22.94 13.23
CA GLN A 368 -4.72 -21.59 12.72
C GLN A 368 -5.40 -20.52 13.59
N THR A 369 -4.84 -19.31 13.54
CA THR A 369 -5.42 -18.08 14.13
C THR A 369 -5.74 -17.10 13.03
N ASN A 370 -6.87 -16.40 13.12
CA ASN A 370 -7.22 -15.36 12.17
C ASN A 370 -6.44 -14.08 12.46
N VAL A 371 -6.03 -13.37 11.40
CA VAL A 371 -5.32 -12.10 11.48
C VAL A 371 -5.83 -11.19 10.38
N ILE A 372 -6.31 -10.00 10.75
CA ILE A 372 -6.96 -9.09 9.79
C ILE A 372 -5.92 -8.35 8.94
N THR A 373 -4.88 -7.76 9.55
CA THR A 373 -3.83 -7.06 8.80
C THR A 373 -2.42 -7.65 8.96
N ALA A 374 -1.65 -7.62 7.86
CA ALA A 374 -0.22 -7.90 7.87
C ALA A 374 0.52 -6.82 7.06
N GLN A 375 0.75 -5.67 7.69
CA GLN A 375 1.32 -4.52 6.99
C GLN A 375 2.85 -4.65 6.87
N GLY A 376 3.36 -4.47 5.65
CA GLY A 376 4.72 -4.82 5.22
C GLY A 376 5.70 -3.66 5.07
N ARG A 377 5.63 -2.61 5.90
CA ARG A 377 6.56 -1.47 5.82
C ARG A 377 7.96 -1.84 6.32
N THR A 378 8.96 -1.74 5.44
CA THR A 378 10.37 -2.03 5.73
C THR A 378 11.23 -0.82 6.07
N CYS A 379 10.72 0.41 5.89
CA CYS A 379 11.48 1.64 6.09
C CYS A 379 10.70 2.66 6.95
N PRO A 380 11.32 3.36 7.92
CA PRO A 380 10.61 4.29 8.80
C PRO A 380 10.11 5.55 8.07
N ASP A 381 10.81 5.98 7.02
CA ASP A 381 10.48 7.16 6.20
C ASP A 381 9.52 6.87 5.03
N ASP A 382 9.09 5.61 4.90
CA ASP A 382 8.05 5.21 3.97
C ASP A 382 6.66 5.72 4.45
N PRO A 383 5.89 6.46 3.62
CA PRO A 383 4.58 7.02 3.99
C PRO A 383 3.45 5.99 4.15
N THR A 384 3.72 4.71 3.90
CA THR A 384 2.75 3.61 3.79
C THR A 384 2.14 3.14 5.11
N GLY A 385 1.02 2.42 5.02
CA GLY A 385 0.27 1.90 6.15
C GLY A 385 -1.16 1.50 5.77
N ILE A 386 -1.79 0.71 6.63
CA ILE A 386 -3.18 0.29 6.48
C ILE A 386 -4.02 1.01 7.54
N VAL A 387 -5.06 1.74 7.11
CA VAL A 387 -6.01 2.38 8.01
C VAL A 387 -7.40 1.77 7.82
N LEU A 388 -7.96 1.24 8.91
CA LEU A 388 -9.36 0.81 9.01
C LEU A 388 -10.15 1.94 9.69
N HIS A 389 -11.03 2.60 8.95
CA HIS A 389 -11.69 3.84 9.39
C HIS A 389 -13.22 3.71 9.28
N GLU A 390 -13.94 3.88 10.40
CA GLU A 390 -15.41 3.71 10.42
C GLU A 390 -15.88 2.31 9.98
N CYS A 391 -15.02 1.29 10.03
CA CYS A 391 -15.34 -0.07 9.57
C CYS A 391 -16.19 -0.87 10.58
N PHE A 392 -16.69 -2.02 10.15
CA PHE A 392 -17.36 -3.00 10.99
C PHE A 392 -16.67 -4.37 10.88
N VAL A 393 -16.10 -4.88 11.97
CA VAL A 393 -15.39 -6.16 12.05
C VAL A 393 -16.23 -7.18 12.80
N THR A 394 -16.57 -8.31 12.16
CA THR A 394 -17.39 -9.38 12.77
C THR A 394 -17.01 -10.78 12.23
N ALA A 395 -17.55 -11.82 12.87
CA ALA A 395 -17.44 -13.18 12.39
C ALA A 395 -18.36 -13.42 11.18
N ALA A 396 -17.81 -14.02 10.12
CA ALA A 396 -18.57 -14.53 8.99
C ALA A 396 -19.48 -15.71 9.43
N PRO A 397 -20.51 -16.08 8.64
CA PRO A 397 -21.44 -17.14 9.00
C PRO A 397 -20.80 -18.50 9.28
N ASP A 398 -19.63 -18.79 8.69
CA ASP A 398 -18.87 -20.03 8.90
C ASP A 398 -18.06 -20.03 10.22
N LEU A 399 -17.58 -18.88 10.69
CA LEU A 399 -16.88 -18.71 11.96
C LEU A 399 -17.82 -18.59 13.15
N LYS A 400 -18.92 -17.83 13.01
CA LYS A 400 -19.78 -17.41 14.13
C LYS A 400 -20.23 -18.54 15.08
N PRO A 401 -20.61 -19.75 14.62
CA PRO A 401 -20.99 -20.85 15.53
C PRO A 401 -19.83 -21.44 16.33
N VAL A 402 -18.57 -21.17 15.93
CA VAL A 402 -17.35 -21.78 16.48
C VAL A 402 -16.30 -20.72 16.86
N GLN A 403 -16.66 -19.43 16.93
CA GLN A 403 -15.69 -18.34 17.07
C GLN A 403 -14.83 -18.47 18.33
N GLY A 404 -15.39 -18.95 19.44
CA GLY A 404 -14.64 -19.20 20.68
C GLY A 404 -13.57 -20.32 20.60
N MET A 405 -13.47 -21.03 19.46
CA MET A 405 -12.43 -22.02 19.20
C MET A 405 -11.21 -21.43 18.47
N PHE A 406 -11.29 -20.21 17.93
CA PHE A 406 -10.27 -19.60 17.08
C PHE A 406 -9.96 -18.18 17.55
N LYS A 407 -8.68 -17.89 17.82
CA LYS A 407 -8.25 -16.52 18.11
C LYS A 407 -8.29 -15.67 16.83
N THR A 408 -8.71 -14.42 16.97
CA THR A 408 -8.70 -13.41 15.90
C THR A 408 -7.97 -12.16 16.37
N PHE A 409 -7.02 -11.67 15.59
CA PHE A 409 -6.25 -10.46 15.88
C PHE A 409 -6.45 -9.38 14.82
N LEU A 410 -6.35 -8.11 15.22
CA LEU A 410 -6.37 -6.94 14.34
C LEU A 410 -5.20 -6.96 13.35
N GLY A 411 -4.02 -7.44 13.77
CA GLY A 411 -2.89 -7.59 12.85
C GLY A 411 -1.63 -8.19 13.48
N ARG A 412 -0.61 -8.39 12.63
CA ARG A 412 0.76 -8.80 13.00
C ARG A 412 1.84 -8.18 12.10
N PRO A 413 3.05 -7.91 12.61
CA PRO A 413 4.05 -7.14 11.88
C PRO A 413 4.82 -7.99 10.86
N TRP A 414 4.37 -7.99 9.60
CA TRP A 414 5.07 -8.71 8.53
C TRP A 414 6.50 -8.21 8.31
N LYS A 415 6.73 -6.90 8.48
CA LYS A 415 8.04 -6.25 8.31
C LYS A 415 8.29 -5.24 9.45
N GLU A 416 9.53 -4.78 9.54
CA GLU A 416 10.07 -4.07 10.71
C GLU A 416 9.31 -2.83 11.16
N TYR A 417 8.87 -1.98 10.24
CA TYR A 417 8.21 -0.71 10.57
C TYR A 417 6.69 -0.79 10.38
N SER A 418 6.11 -1.99 10.50
CA SER A 418 4.70 -2.29 10.23
C SER A 418 3.76 -1.24 10.82
N ARG A 419 2.86 -0.68 10.00
CA ARG A 419 1.97 0.40 10.42
C ARG A 419 0.51 0.12 10.09
N THR A 420 -0.29 -0.12 11.13
CA THR A 420 -1.75 -0.28 11.02
C THR A 420 -2.44 0.65 12.02
N VAL A 421 -3.51 1.32 11.60
CA VAL A 421 -4.39 2.10 12.50
C VAL A 421 -5.83 1.64 12.36
N VAL A 422 -6.47 1.34 13.47
CA VAL A 422 -7.89 0.95 13.54
C VAL A 422 -8.63 2.04 14.31
N MET A 423 -9.45 2.82 13.61
CA MET A 423 -10.08 4.01 14.19
C MET A 423 -11.56 4.15 13.85
N LYS A 424 -12.34 4.64 14.81
CA LYS A 424 -13.81 4.75 14.76
C LYS A 424 -14.52 3.45 14.35
N THR A 425 -13.86 2.32 14.50
CA THR A 425 -14.28 1.02 13.96
C THR A 425 -15.06 0.25 15.01
N SER A 426 -16.14 -0.42 14.61
CA SER A 426 -16.91 -1.32 15.47
C SER A 426 -16.28 -2.71 15.44
N LEU A 427 -15.78 -3.16 16.59
CA LEU A 427 -15.13 -4.44 16.80
C LEU A 427 -16.06 -5.37 17.61
N ASP A 428 -16.51 -6.45 16.98
CA ASP A 428 -17.35 -7.47 17.63
C ASP A 428 -16.53 -8.37 18.58
N ASP A 429 -17.18 -9.26 19.34
CA ASP A 429 -16.55 -10.03 20.44
C ASP A 429 -15.57 -11.16 20.02
N LEU A 430 -15.28 -11.32 18.72
CA LEU A 430 -14.29 -12.28 18.22
C LEU A 430 -12.82 -11.83 18.41
N ILE A 431 -12.57 -10.54 18.62
CA ILE A 431 -11.21 -10.00 18.75
C ILE A 431 -10.61 -10.45 20.09
N ASP A 432 -9.46 -11.12 20.04
CA ASP A 432 -8.73 -11.53 21.24
C ASP A 432 -8.38 -10.28 22.09
N PRO A 433 -8.51 -10.31 23.43
CA PRO A 433 -8.22 -9.14 24.26
C PRO A 433 -6.83 -8.53 24.05
N SER A 434 -5.82 -9.31 23.64
CA SER A 434 -4.49 -8.77 23.29
C SER A 434 -4.52 -7.82 22.08
N GLY A 435 -5.54 -7.92 21.23
CA GLY A 435 -5.77 -7.17 20.00
C GLY A 435 -4.84 -7.56 18.86
N TRP A 436 -3.55 -7.72 19.15
CA TRP A 436 -2.48 -7.91 18.19
C TRP A 436 -1.66 -9.16 18.57
N THR A 437 -1.01 -9.79 17.58
CA THR A 437 -0.13 -10.97 17.78
C THR A 437 1.26 -10.73 17.17
N PRO A 438 2.35 -11.25 17.78
CA PRO A 438 3.67 -11.19 17.16
C PRO A 438 3.69 -11.89 15.80
N TRP A 439 4.64 -11.52 14.94
CA TRP A 439 4.85 -12.20 13.65
C TRP A 439 5.16 -13.69 13.83
N ASN A 440 6.07 -13.98 14.76
CA ASN A 440 6.53 -15.31 15.13
C ASN A 440 7.00 -15.32 16.61
N SER A 441 7.47 -16.47 17.08
CA SER A 441 7.97 -16.66 18.46
C SER A 441 9.19 -15.82 18.85
N SER A 442 9.87 -15.19 17.89
CA SER A 442 11.07 -14.37 18.14
C SER A 442 10.76 -12.94 18.57
N ASN A 443 9.48 -12.52 18.57
CA ASN A 443 9.04 -11.20 19.01
C ASN A 443 9.77 -10.03 18.33
N PHE A 444 10.08 -10.18 17.04
CA PHE A 444 10.66 -9.09 16.24
C PHE A 444 9.68 -7.93 16.05
N TYR A 445 10.23 -6.74 15.82
CA TYR A 445 9.54 -5.54 15.34
C TYR A 445 8.59 -4.85 16.32
N LEU A 446 8.45 -5.34 17.54
CA LEU A 446 7.46 -4.86 18.52
C LEU A 446 7.78 -3.45 19.06
N ASP A 447 9.02 -3.00 18.90
CA ASP A 447 9.53 -1.68 19.29
C ASP A 447 9.61 -0.68 18.13
N THR A 448 9.58 -1.16 16.88
CA THR A 448 9.70 -0.35 15.65
C THR A 448 8.40 -0.20 14.86
N LEU A 449 7.41 -1.08 15.09
CA LEU A 449 6.07 -0.98 14.52
C LEU A 449 5.28 0.23 15.07
N TYR A 450 4.17 0.59 14.41
CA TYR A 450 3.18 1.54 14.91
C TYR A 450 1.78 0.95 14.74
N TYR A 451 1.20 0.44 15.84
CA TYR A 451 -0.17 -0.07 15.89
C TYR A 451 -1.06 0.82 16.75
N GLY A 452 -1.95 1.55 16.08
CA GLY A 452 -2.82 2.56 16.70
C GLY A 452 -4.27 2.12 16.81
N GLU A 453 -4.89 2.34 17.97
CA GLU A 453 -6.35 2.27 18.14
C GLU A 453 -6.92 3.62 18.58
N PHE A 454 -7.96 4.13 17.91
CA PHE A 454 -8.60 5.41 18.21
C PHE A 454 -10.13 5.31 18.20
N ASN A 455 -10.77 5.56 19.35
CA ASN A 455 -12.23 5.71 19.47
C ASN A 455 -13.04 4.55 18.83
N ASN A 456 -12.55 3.32 18.97
CA ASN A 456 -13.25 2.11 18.51
C ASN A 456 -14.44 1.79 19.45
N THR A 457 -15.41 1.03 18.95
CA THR A 457 -16.63 0.66 19.70
C THR A 457 -16.93 -0.83 19.57
N GLY A 458 -17.88 -1.35 20.33
CA GLY A 458 -18.21 -2.78 20.35
C GLY A 458 -17.42 -3.57 21.39
N ARG A 459 -17.67 -4.88 21.48
CA ARG A 459 -17.12 -5.74 22.55
C ARG A 459 -15.64 -6.05 22.41
N GLY A 460 -15.12 -6.10 21.18
CA GLY A 460 -13.69 -6.31 20.90
C GLY A 460 -12.83 -5.05 21.06
N ALA A 461 -13.43 -3.89 21.36
CA ALA A 461 -12.75 -2.60 21.43
C ALA A 461 -12.17 -2.24 22.81
N ASP A 462 -12.35 -3.08 23.83
CA ASP A 462 -11.70 -2.85 25.13
C ASP A 462 -10.19 -2.98 25.01
N THR A 463 -9.46 -1.93 25.41
CA THR A 463 -8.00 -1.86 25.34
C THR A 463 -7.29 -2.24 26.64
N LEU A 464 -8.02 -2.54 27.73
CA LEU A 464 -7.47 -2.83 29.06
C LEU A 464 -6.47 -4.01 29.09
N HIS A 465 -6.64 -4.97 28.19
CA HIS A 465 -5.85 -6.22 28.12
C HIS A 465 -5.01 -6.35 26.85
N ARG A 466 -4.81 -5.24 26.13
CA ARG A 466 -3.97 -5.18 24.93
C ARG A 466 -2.51 -5.47 25.24
N VAL A 467 -1.77 -5.82 24.20
CA VAL A 467 -0.32 -6.00 24.25
C VAL A 467 0.42 -4.75 24.76
N ASN A 468 1.43 -4.96 25.60
CA ASN A 468 2.26 -3.88 26.16
C ASN A 468 3.55 -3.68 25.34
N TRP A 469 3.42 -3.58 24.03
CA TRP A 469 4.56 -3.38 23.12
C TRP A 469 4.89 -1.88 22.99
N PRO A 470 6.16 -1.47 22.85
CA PRO A 470 6.50 -0.06 22.69
C PRO A 470 5.86 0.59 21.45
N GLY A 471 5.69 -0.16 20.35
CA GLY A 471 5.00 0.29 19.14
C GLY A 471 3.46 0.23 19.18
N TYR A 472 2.86 -0.27 20.27
CA TYR A 472 1.41 -0.25 20.44
C TYR A 472 0.94 1.06 21.11
N HIS A 473 -0.10 1.67 20.55
CA HIS A 473 -0.56 2.99 20.94
C HIS A 473 -2.09 3.05 21.05
N ILE A 474 -2.59 3.32 22.26
CA ILE A 474 -3.94 3.84 22.45
C ILE A 474 -3.88 5.33 22.10
N ILE A 475 -4.38 5.69 20.92
CA ILE A 475 -4.35 7.08 20.45
C ILE A 475 -5.42 7.86 21.21
N THR A 476 -4.99 8.85 21.98
CA THR A 476 -5.86 9.77 22.73
C THR A 476 -5.83 11.20 22.19
N ASN A 477 -4.77 11.56 21.46
CA ASN A 477 -4.62 12.86 20.82
C ASN A 477 -5.34 12.88 19.46
N VAL A 478 -6.35 13.75 19.31
CA VAL A 478 -7.12 13.91 18.07
C VAL A 478 -6.23 14.35 16.89
N GLY A 479 -5.22 15.19 17.13
CA GLY A 479 -4.24 15.61 16.12
C GLY A 479 -3.31 14.48 15.63
N GLU A 480 -3.13 13.42 16.43
CA GLU A 480 -2.44 12.22 15.98
C GLU A 480 -3.36 11.37 15.09
N ALA A 481 -4.61 11.15 15.51
CA ALA A 481 -5.60 10.42 14.72
C ALA A 481 -5.92 11.11 13.37
N LEU A 482 -5.93 12.45 13.33
CA LEU A 482 -6.17 13.22 12.10
C LEU A 482 -5.18 12.85 10.98
N LYS A 483 -3.92 12.52 11.30
CA LYS A 483 -2.89 12.13 10.32
C LYS A 483 -3.27 10.90 9.48
N PHE A 484 -4.13 10.03 10.02
CA PHE A 484 -4.57 8.79 9.39
C PHE A 484 -5.92 8.92 8.67
N THR A 485 -6.53 10.11 8.68
CA THR A 485 -7.79 10.35 7.96
C THR A 485 -7.60 10.37 6.44
N VAL A 486 -8.68 10.21 5.68
CA VAL A 486 -8.66 10.21 4.21
C VAL A 486 -8.00 11.49 3.67
N GLY A 487 -8.31 12.65 4.24
CA GLY A 487 -7.74 13.92 3.81
C GLY A 487 -6.23 14.01 3.98
N SER A 488 -5.71 13.62 5.15
CA SER A 488 -4.27 13.70 5.45
C SER A 488 -3.47 12.54 4.88
N PHE A 489 -3.91 11.30 5.09
CA PHE A 489 -3.13 10.10 4.78
C PHE A 489 -3.02 9.83 3.28
N LEU A 490 -4.07 10.14 2.51
CA LEU A 490 -4.09 10.02 1.04
C LEU A 490 -3.63 11.30 0.32
N ASN A 491 -2.79 12.10 0.98
CA ASN A 491 -2.11 13.29 0.45
C ASN A 491 -3.04 14.34 -0.18
N ASN A 492 -4.01 14.83 0.61
CA ASN A 492 -4.89 15.95 0.29
C ASN A 492 -5.68 15.80 -1.02
N ILE A 493 -6.70 14.96 -0.98
CA ILE A 493 -8.04 15.11 -1.58
C ILE A 493 -8.27 15.01 -3.11
N PRO A 494 -8.08 16.03 -4.00
CA PRO A 494 -8.89 16.15 -5.23
C PRO A 494 -8.98 14.95 -6.17
N TRP A 495 -7.95 14.09 -6.24
CA TRP A 495 -8.01 12.84 -6.99
C TRP A 495 -9.19 11.92 -6.59
N LEU A 496 -9.63 11.97 -5.32
CA LEU A 496 -10.85 11.31 -4.84
C LEU A 496 -12.11 12.08 -5.21
N GLY A 497 -12.07 13.41 -5.17
CA GLY A 497 -13.20 14.26 -5.59
C GLY A 497 -13.62 13.97 -7.02
N ASP A 498 -12.65 13.87 -7.93
CA ASP A 498 -12.83 13.57 -9.36
C ASP A 498 -13.42 12.17 -9.65
N THR A 499 -13.58 11.32 -8.63
CA THR A 499 -14.18 9.97 -8.79
C THR A 499 -15.70 9.95 -8.58
N GLY A 500 -16.27 10.96 -7.93
CA GLY A 500 -17.67 10.95 -7.48
C GLY A 500 -17.99 9.90 -6.40
N VAL A 501 -17.01 9.19 -5.84
CA VAL A 501 -17.20 8.24 -4.74
C VAL A 501 -17.32 9.01 -3.41
N PRO A 502 -18.31 8.71 -2.55
CA PRO A 502 -18.44 9.37 -1.25
C PRO A 502 -17.31 8.99 -0.28
N PHE A 503 -16.78 9.95 0.47
CA PHE A 503 -15.80 9.72 1.53
C PHE A 503 -15.95 10.72 2.69
N THR A 504 -15.58 10.30 3.90
CA THR A 504 -15.42 11.17 5.06
C THR A 504 -13.96 11.65 5.10
N PRO A 505 -13.65 12.94 4.87
CA PRO A 505 -12.26 13.41 4.79
C PRO A 505 -11.53 13.42 6.14
N GLY A 506 -12.24 13.68 7.23
CA GLY A 506 -11.71 13.81 8.60
C GLY A 506 -12.23 12.73 9.56
N LEU A 507 -12.12 13.01 10.87
CA LEU A 507 -12.67 12.19 11.96
C LEU A 507 -14.17 12.45 12.21
#